data_AF-A0A963S1G9-F1
#
_entry.id   AF-A0A963S1G9-F1
#
_cell.length_a   1.000
_cell.length_b   1.000
_cell.length_c   1.000
_cell.angle_alpha   90.00
_cell.angle_beta   90.00
_cell.angle_gamma   90.00
#
_symmetry.space_group_name_H-M   'P 1'
#
loop_
_entity.id
_entity.type
_entity.pdbx_description
1 polymer ?
#
loop_
_entity_poly.entity_id
_entity_poly.type
_entity_poly.pdbx_seq_one_letter_code
_entity_poly.pdbx_strand_id
1 'polypeptide(L)'
;MSLQGFYQTGYVTHDLERAIDLVDHGFGLSDFSHFDVELLLRTPAGEKTACLRVGTAWAGSLQIELIQPLSGYVGTYAAGLPADTDDATPRFHHVAVRRECDDQMRRDITSLGLPVVFETDGAGIFSALVDARQRLGHYLEFVSASSQGWEMLGWPK
;
A
#
# COMPACT_ATOMS: atom_id res chain seq x y z
N MET A 1 4.81 10.60 -17.33
CA MET A 1 3.71 10.35 -16.36
C MET A 1 2.86 9.24 -16.92
N SER A 2 2.96 8.04 -16.35
CA SER A 2 1.99 6.99 -16.66
C SER A 2 1.64 6.24 -15.39
N LEU A 3 0.34 6.06 -15.18
CA LEU A 3 -0.22 5.04 -14.29
C LEU A 3 0.02 3.62 -14.88
N GLN A 4 0.91 3.48 -15.87
CA GLN A 4 1.32 2.17 -16.36
C GLN A 4 1.99 1.41 -15.22
N GLY A 5 1.81 0.10 -15.25
CA GLY A 5 2.22 -0.76 -14.16
C GLY A 5 1.28 -0.71 -12.95
N PHE A 6 0.12 -0.06 -13.04
CA PHE A 6 -0.92 -0.17 -12.02
C PHE A 6 -1.30 -1.64 -11.82
N TYR A 7 -1.13 -2.12 -10.59
CA TYR A 7 -1.40 -3.52 -10.25
C TYR A 7 -2.06 -3.71 -8.89
N GLN A 8 -2.10 -2.70 -8.01
CA GLN A 8 -2.64 -2.84 -6.66
C GLN A 8 -3.46 -1.62 -6.22
N THR A 9 -4.59 -1.87 -5.59
CA THR A 9 -5.33 -0.86 -4.81
C THR A 9 -5.23 -1.20 -3.33
N GLY A 10 -4.75 -0.25 -2.54
CA GLY A 10 -4.68 -0.38 -1.10
C GLY A 10 -5.78 0.39 -0.38
N TYR A 11 -6.41 -0.27 0.57
CA TYR A 11 -7.45 0.25 1.44
C TYR A 11 -6.99 0.17 2.90
N VAL A 12 -7.48 1.10 3.72
CA VAL A 12 -7.27 1.09 5.16
C VAL A 12 -8.56 0.69 5.89
N THR A 13 -8.42 0.00 7.01
CA THR A 13 -9.53 -0.43 7.88
C THR A 13 -9.14 -0.33 9.36
N HIS A 14 -10.13 -0.22 10.25
CA HIS A 14 -9.91 -0.36 11.70
C HIS A 14 -9.69 -1.82 12.12
N ASP A 15 -10.22 -2.78 11.35
CA ASP A 15 -10.19 -4.20 11.65
C ASP A 15 -10.01 -5.01 10.36
N LEU A 16 -8.86 -5.70 10.25
CA LEU A 16 -8.52 -6.47 9.04
C LEU A 16 -9.42 -7.69 8.86
N GLU A 17 -9.72 -8.43 9.93
CA GLU A 17 -10.46 -9.69 9.84
C GLU A 17 -11.90 -9.41 9.39
N ARG A 18 -12.54 -8.41 10.02
CA ARG A 18 -13.88 -7.97 9.62
C ARG A 18 -13.91 -7.36 8.22
N ALA A 19 -12.84 -6.66 7.82
CA ALA A 19 -12.72 -6.12 6.46
C ALA A 19 -12.61 -7.23 5.41
N ILE A 20 -11.84 -8.30 5.69
CA ILE A 20 -11.74 -9.48 4.81
C ILE A 20 -13.11 -10.11 4.65
N ASP A 21 -13.83 -10.36 5.75
CA ASP A 21 -15.18 -10.94 5.71
C ASP A 21 -16.14 -10.11 4.84
N LEU A 22 -16.09 -8.78 4.97
CA LEU A 22 -16.94 -7.87 4.19
C LEU A 22 -16.67 -7.96 2.68
N VAL A 23 -15.40 -8.13 2.27
CA VAL A 23 -15.04 -8.16 0.83
C VAL A 23 -15.11 -9.55 0.23
N ASP A 24 -14.94 -10.61 1.02
CA ASP A 24 -15.09 -12.00 0.59
C ASP A 24 -16.57 -12.32 0.28
N HIS A 25 -17.50 -11.84 1.10
CA HIS A 25 -18.95 -12.13 1.01
C HIS A 25 -19.73 -11.49 -0.17
N GLY A 26 -19.08 -11.12 -1.27
CA GLY A 26 -19.81 -10.63 -2.43
C GLY A 26 -18.98 -10.19 -3.63
N PHE A 27 -17.67 -10.02 -3.45
CA PHE A 27 -16.78 -9.57 -4.52
C PHE A 27 -15.85 -10.67 -5.07
N GLY A 28 -15.98 -11.91 -4.56
CA GLY A 28 -15.19 -13.05 -5.03
C GLY A 28 -13.70 -12.94 -4.70
N LEU A 29 -13.37 -12.21 -3.64
CA LEU A 29 -12.02 -12.05 -3.12
C LEU A 29 -11.78 -13.07 -2.01
N SER A 30 -11.26 -14.24 -2.37
CA SER A 30 -10.86 -15.28 -1.41
C SER A 30 -9.34 -15.30 -1.19
N ASP A 31 -8.91 -16.14 -0.25
CA ASP A 31 -7.50 -16.53 -0.07
C ASP A 31 -6.55 -15.37 0.32
N PHE A 32 -7.02 -14.49 1.20
CA PHE A 32 -6.19 -13.43 1.76
C PHE A 32 -4.96 -14.00 2.49
N SER A 33 -3.77 -13.68 1.98
CA SER A 33 -2.54 -13.79 2.76
C SER A 33 -2.48 -12.60 3.71
N HIS A 34 -2.25 -12.83 5.00
CA HIS A 34 -2.14 -11.76 5.97
C HIS A 34 -0.96 -11.92 6.92
N PHE A 35 -0.39 -10.80 7.34
CA PHE A 35 0.78 -10.75 8.19
C PHE A 35 0.86 -9.43 8.95
N ASP A 36 1.56 -9.46 10.08
CA ASP A 36 1.93 -8.26 10.83
C ASP A 36 3.31 -7.81 10.36
N VAL A 37 3.48 -6.51 10.15
CA VAL A 37 4.74 -5.94 9.67
C VAL A 37 5.10 -4.68 10.44
N GLU A 38 6.37 -4.58 10.80
CA GLU A 38 7.00 -3.35 11.26
C GLU A 38 7.81 -2.76 10.10
N LEU A 39 7.42 -1.57 9.63
CA LEU A 39 8.08 -0.87 8.53
C LEU A 39 8.96 0.25 9.06
N LEU A 40 10.22 0.27 8.63
CA LEU A 40 11.07 1.46 8.72
C LEU A 40 10.74 2.39 7.55
N LEU A 41 10.22 3.57 7.90
CA LEU A 41 9.78 4.61 6.96
C LEU A 41 10.77 5.77 6.98
N ARG A 42 11.38 6.05 5.83
CA ARG A 42 12.23 7.22 5.62
C ARG A 42 11.37 8.38 5.18
N THR A 43 11.07 9.30 6.10
CA THR A 43 10.23 10.48 5.85
C THR A 43 11.10 11.74 5.67
N PRO A 44 10.58 12.84 5.09
CA PRO A 44 11.28 14.12 5.07
C PRO A 44 11.65 14.66 6.47
N ALA A 45 10.96 14.22 7.52
CA ALA A 45 11.22 14.59 8.92
C ALA A 45 12.13 13.60 9.66
N GLY A 46 12.78 12.68 8.93
CA GLY A 46 13.64 11.62 9.48
C GLY A 46 12.97 10.25 9.51
N GLU A 47 13.70 9.26 10.03
CA GLU A 47 13.22 7.88 10.12
C GLU A 47 12.10 7.74 11.16
N LYS A 48 11.13 6.90 10.81
CA LYS A 48 9.96 6.57 11.61
C LYS A 48 9.67 5.08 11.50
N THR A 49 8.98 4.53 12.48
CA THR A 49 8.52 3.14 12.46
C THR A 49 7.00 3.12 12.45
N ALA A 50 6.40 2.27 11.62
CA ALA A 50 4.96 2.02 11.61
C ALA A 50 4.71 0.51 11.72
N CYS A 51 3.80 0.13 12.62
CA CYS A 51 3.35 -1.24 12.76
C CYS A 51 1.97 -1.37 12.11
N LEU A 52 1.85 -2.29 11.16
CA LEU A 52 0.64 -2.52 10.37
C LEU A 52 0.29 -4.01 10.40
N ARG A 53 -1.00 -4.32 10.24
CA ARG A 53 -1.45 -5.63 9.81
C ARG A 53 -1.95 -5.51 8.38
N VAL A 54 -1.46 -6.38 7.50
CA VAL A 54 -1.72 -6.29 6.06
C VAL A 54 -2.34 -7.59 5.59
N GLY A 55 -3.39 -7.50 4.79
CA GLY A 55 -3.98 -8.60 4.04
C GLY A 55 -3.95 -8.31 2.55
N THR A 56 -3.56 -9.28 1.72
CA THR A 56 -3.57 -9.15 0.26
C THR A 56 -4.27 -10.33 -0.41
N ALA A 57 -5.03 -10.04 -1.46
CA ALA A 57 -5.65 -11.03 -2.34
C ALA A 57 -5.60 -10.57 -3.80
N TRP A 58 -5.60 -11.50 -4.74
CA TRP A 58 -5.58 -11.21 -6.17
C TRP A 58 -6.94 -11.41 -6.82
N ALA A 59 -7.46 -10.37 -7.47
CA ALA A 59 -8.60 -10.42 -8.39
C ALA A 59 -8.09 -10.37 -9.83
N GLY A 60 -7.72 -11.54 -10.38
CA GLY A 60 -7.10 -11.62 -11.70
C GLY A 60 -5.74 -10.92 -11.70
N SER A 61 -5.61 -9.82 -12.45
CA SER A 61 -4.36 -9.05 -12.54
C SER A 61 -4.26 -7.88 -11.57
N LEU A 62 -5.28 -7.66 -10.73
CA LEU A 62 -5.31 -6.59 -9.74
C LEU A 62 -5.19 -7.19 -8.33
N GLN A 63 -4.27 -6.68 -7.54
CA GLN A 63 -4.15 -6.98 -6.13
C GLN A 63 -5.00 -6.02 -5.29
N ILE A 64 -5.77 -6.58 -4.37
CA ILE A 64 -6.47 -5.85 -3.33
C ILE A 64 -5.66 -6.00 -2.05
N GLU A 65 -5.25 -4.86 -1.49
CA GLU A 65 -4.56 -4.79 -0.22
C GLU A 65 -5.46 -4.12 0.82
N LEU A 66 -5.55 -4.73 2.00
CA LEU A 66 -6.24 -4.22 3.18
C LEU A 66 -5.20 -3.98 4.27
N ILE A 67 -5.18 -2.76 4.82
CA ILE A 67 -4.19 -2.33 5.81
C ILE A 67 -4.91 -1.90 7.08
N GLN A 68 -4.57 -2.51 8.19
CA GLN A 68 -4.96 -2.07 9.52
C GLN A 68 -3.75 -1.40 10.20
N PRO A 69 -3.77 -0.08 10.41
CA PRO A 69 -2.73 0.58 11.20
C PRO A 69 -2.83 0.20 12.67
N LEU A 70 -1.71 -0.20 13.28
CA LEU A 70 -1.68 -0.64 14.69
C LEU A 70 -1.04 0.42 15.60
N SER A 71 0.19 0.84 15.31
CA SER A 71 0.93 1.78 16.17
C SER A 71 2.09 2.46 15.45
N GLY A 72 2.67 3.48 16.08
CA GLY A 72 3.79 4.24 15.54
C GLY A 72 3.35 5.33 14.55
N TYR A 73 4.10 5.49 13.46
CA TYR A 73 3.88 6.52 12.44
C TYR A 73 2.80 6.10 11.43
N VAL A 74 1.56 6.02 11.91
CA VAL A 74 0.42 5.52 11.12
C VAL A 74 -0.53 6.62 10.63
N GLY A 75 -0.22 7.90 10.88
CA GLY A 75 -1.12 9.02 10.57
C GLY A 75 -1.56 9.08 9.10
N THR A 76 -0.68 8.73 8.16
CA THR A 76 -1.01 8.68 6.73
C THR A 76 -2.10 7.65 6.43
N TYR A 77 -2.03 6.47 7.04
CA TYR A 77 -3.01 5.40 6.90
C TYR A 77 -4.30 5.73 7.65
N ALA A 78 -4.19 6.25 8.88
CA ALA A 78 -5.33 6.54 9.73
C ALA A 78 -6.19 7.72 9.23
N ALA A 79 -5.64 8.63 8.42
CA ALA A 79 -6.33 9.83 7.96
C ALA A 79 -7.61 9.55 7.15
N GLY A 80 -7.70 8.39 6.49
CA GLY A 80 -8.87 7.99 5.71
C GLY A 80 -9.90 7.17 6.49
N LEU A 81 -9.61 6.79 7.73
CA LEU A 81 -10.47 5.91 8.52
C LEU A 81 -11.71 6.66 9.06
N PRO A 82 -12.86 5.97 9.18
CA PRO A 82 -14.05 6.55 9.78
C PRO A 82 -13.79 6.90 11.26
N ALA A 83 -14.52 7.90 11.77
CA ALA A 83 -14.43 8.29 13.18
C ALA A 83 -14.97 7.19 14.12
N ASP A 84 -15.93 6.40 13.64
CA ASP A 84 -16.40 5.19 14.32
C ASP A 84 -15.34 4.09 14.21
N THR A 85 -14.72 3.73 15.33
CA THR A 85 -13.68 2.70 15.37
C THR A 85 -14.23 1.29 15.20
N ASP A 86 -15.53 1.09 15.36
CA ASP A 86 -16.18 -0.22 15.14
C ASP A 86 -16.56 -0.43 13.66
N ASP A 87 -16.44 0.59 12.81
CA ASP A 87 -16.64 0.52 11.37
C ASP A 87 -15.41 -0.08 10.67
N ALA A 88 -15.51 -1.36 10.32
CA ALA A 88 -14.47 -2.11 9.60
C ALA A 88 -14.53 -1.95 8.08
N THR A 89 -15.37 -1.04 7.55
CA THR A 89 -15.50 -0.89 6.10
C THR A 89 -14.20 -0.35 5.50
N PRO A 90 -13.57 -1.03 4.53
CA PRO A 90 -12.37 -0.55 3.88
C PRO A 90 -12.53 0.85 3.27
N ARG A 91 -11.53 1.71 3.43
CA ARG A 91 -11.47 3.06 2.87
C ARG A 91 -10.30 3.15 1.91
N PHE A 92 -10.57 3.61 0.70
CA PHE A 92 -9.55 3.68 -0.33
C PHE A 92 -8.41 4.62 0.08
N HIS A 93 -7.17 4.15 -0.01
CA HIS A 93 -5.98 4.88 0.44
C HIS A 93 -5.07 5.25 -0.73
N HIS A 94 -4.74 4.27 -1.56
CA HIS A 94 -3.76 4.47 -2.61
C HIS A 94 -3.89 3.48 -3.78
N VAL A 95 -3.21 3.84 -4.86
CA VAL A 95 -2.87 2.96 -5.98
C VAL A 95 -1.37 2.70 -5.94
N ALA A 96 -0.94 1.46 -6.19
CA ALA A 96 0.47 1.14 -6.44
C ALA A 96 0.76 0.85 -7.92
N VAL A 97 1.89 1.37 -8.39
CA VAL A 97 2.42 1.10 -9.73
C VAL A 97 3.78 0.43 -9.65
N ARG A 98 3.95 -0.65 -10.42
CA ARG A 98 5.20 -1.40 -10.52
C ARG A 98 6.23 -0.69 -11.41
N ARG A 99 7.50 -0.79 -11.03
CA ARG A 99 8.67 -0.47 -11.86
C ARG A 99 9.67 -1.62 -11.82
N GLU A 100 10.42 -1.77 -12.91
CA GLU A 100 11.41 -2.85 -13.04
C GLU A 100 12.67 -2.60 -12.21
N CYS A 101 13.01 -1.35 -11.92
CA CYS A 101 14.17 -1.01 -11.08
C CYS A 101 14.00 0.33 -10.36
N ASP A 102 14.73 0.46 -9.25
CA ASP A 102 14.71 1.62 -8.35
C ASP A 102 15.12 2.91 -9.08
N ASP A 103 16.09 2.83 -9.98
CA ASP A 103 16.55 3.97 -10.78
C ASP A 103 15.44 4.54 -11.67
N GLN A 104 14.66 3.67 -12.31
CA GLN A 104 13.50 4.13 -13.08
C GLN A 104 12.45 4.75 -12.18
N MET A 105 12.21 4.12 -11.03
CA MET A 105 11.25 4.60 -10.03
C MET A 105 11.60 6.00 -9.52
N ARG A 106 12.86 6.24 -9.14
CA ARG A 106 13.34 7.54 -8.64
C ARG A 106 13.26 8.63 -9.70
N ARG A 107 13.55 8.31 -10.98
CA ARG A 107 13.35 9.24 -12.10
C ARG A 107 11.89 9.61 -12.28
N ASP A 108 10.99 8.62 -12.23
CA ASP A 108 9.55 8.86 -12.36
C ASP A 108 9.02 9.76 -11.24
N ILE A 109 9.35 9.44 -9.98
CA ILE A 109 8.95 10.23 -8.80
C ILE A 109 9.45 11.68 -8.94
N THR A 110 10.73 11.85 -9.28
CA THR A 110 11.35 13.18 -9.48
C THR A 110 10.62 13.96 -10.59
N SER A 111 10.30 13.30 -11.70
CA SER A 111 9.62 13.93 -12.84
C SER A 111 8.19 14.40 -12.52
N LEU A 112 7.52 13.78 -11.54
CA LEU A 112 6.18 14.17 -11.11
C LEU A 112 6.17 15.48 -10.31
N GLY A 113 7.29 15.79 -9.64
CA GLY A 113 7.43 16.96 -8.78
C GLY A 113 6.41 16.99 -7.62
N LEU A 114 5.96 15.82 -7.16
CA LEU A 114 5.01 15.68 -6.07
C LEU A 114 5.74 15.35 -4.75
N PRO A 115 5.19 15.72 -3.59
CA PRO A 115 5.81 15.42 -2.30
C PRO A 115 5.91 13.90 -2.06
N VAL A 116 7.09 13.42 -1.70
CA VAL A 116 7.27 12.06 -1.17
C VAL A 116 6.86 12.09 0.31
N VAL A 117 5.92 11.22 0.68
CA VAL A 117 5.45 11.06 2.07
C VAL A 117 6.48 10.25 2.86
N PHE A 118 6.86 9.09 2.32
CA PHE A 118 7.94 8.26 2.84
C PHE A 118 8.45 7.30 1.76
N GLU A 119 9.64 6.77 1.99
CA GLU A 119 10.18 5.58 1.30
C GLU A 119 10.38 4.44 2.30
N THR A 120 10.23 3.19 1.86
CA THR A 120 10.56 1.99 2.65
C THR A 120 11.31 0.98 1.80
N ASP A 121 12.17 0.20 2.43
CA ASP A 121 13.02 -0.80 1.80
C ASP A 121 13.20 -1.96 2.79
N GLY A 122 12.96 -3.18 2.32
CA GLY A 122 13.15 -4.39 3.10
C GLY A 122 12.75 -5.62 2.31
N ALA A 123 13.33 -6.78 2.64
CA ALA A 123 13.03 -8.06 2.00
C ALA A 123 13.13 -8.05 0.46
N GLY A 124 13.97 -7.18 -0.11
CA GLY A 124 14.12 -7.02 -1.55
C GLY A 124 12.96 -6.31 -2.24
N ILE A 125 12.18 -5.51 -1.50
CA ILE A 125 11.10 -4.64 -1.96
C ILE A 125 11.46 -3.21 -1.59
N PHE A 126 11.42 -2.31 -2.58
CA PHE A 126 11.55 -0.87 -2.40
C PHE A 126 10.23 -0.20 -2.79
N SER A 127 9.71 0.64 -1.90
CA SER A 127 8.49 1.40 -2.14
C SER A 127 8.65 2.88 -1.77
N ALA A 128 7.96 3.74 -2.52
CA ALA A 128 7.82 5.15 -2.21
C ALA A 128 6.37 5.60 -2.34
N LEU A 129 5.82 6.17 -1.26
CA LEU A 129 4.49 6.75 -1.24
C LEU A 129 4.57 8.24 -1.55
N VAL A 130 3.80 8.68 -2.55
CA VAL A 130 3.77 10.05 -3.06
C VAL A 130 2.40 10.67 -2.83
N ASP A 131 2.37 11.93 -2.39
CA ASP A 131 1.14 12.69 -2.20
C ASP A 131 0.61 13.23 -3.54
N ALA A 132 -0.27 12.43 -4.15
CA ALA A 132 -0.98 12.79 -5.36
C ALA A 132 -2.41 13.29 -5.09
N ARG A 133 -2.82 13.51 -3.84
CA ARG A 133 -4.22 13.75 -3.48
C ARG A 133 -4.82 14.99 -4.14
N GLN A 134 -4.02 16.04 -4.32
CA GLN A 134 -4.44 17.27 -5.01
C GLN A 134 -4.68 17.08 -6.53
N ARG A 135 -4.21 15.97 -7.12
CA ARG A 135 -4.35 15.68 -8.55
C ARG A 135 -5.24 14.45 -8.84
N LEU A 136 -5.17 13.43 -8.00
CA LEU A 136 -5.84 12.13 -8.18
C LEU A 136 -6.86 11.80 -7.07
N GLY A 137 -6.89 12.57 -5.98
CA GLY A 137 -7.74 12.29 -4.82
C GLY A 137 -7.23 11.20 -3.88
N HIS A 138 -6.08 10.59 -4.17
CA HIS A 138 -5.47 9.51 -3.37
C HIS A 138 -3.93 9.58 -3.40
N TYR A 139 -3.26 8.79 -2.56
CA TYR A 139 -1.81 8.62 -2.64
C TYR A 139 -1.45 7.72 -3.83
N LEU A 140 -0.24 7.88 -4.35
CA LEU A 140 0.34 7.02 -5.38
C LEU A 140 1.59 6.36 -4.81
N GLU A 141 1.60 5.04 -4.76
CA GLU A 141 2.76 4.25 -4.39
C GLU A 141 3.49 3.80 -5.65
N PHE A 142 4.82 3.88 -5.62
CA PHE A 142 5.67 3.23 -6.59
C PHE A 142 6.37 2.06 -5.92
N VAL A 143 6.41 0.91 -6.59
CA VAL A 143 7.03 -0.30 -6.07
C VAL A 143 8.01 -0.88 -7.10
N SER A 144 9.24 -1.12 -6.68
CA SER A 144 10.19 -1.98 -7.37
C SER A 144 10.60 -3.10 -6.42
N ALA A 145 10.74 -4.31 -6.95
CA ALA A 145 11.15 -5.44 -6.13
C ALA A 145 12.02 -6.40 -6.95
N SER A 146 12.88 -7.11 -6.23
CA SER A 146 13.55 -8.31 -6.74
C SER A 146 12.52 -9.40 -7.08
N SER A 147 12.92 -10.42 -7.83
CA SER A 147 12.05 -11.56 -8.13
C SER A 147 11.49 -12.21 -6.85
N GLN A 148 12.33 -12.35 -5.82
CA GLN A 148 11.91 -12.88 -4.52
C GLN A 148 10.93 -11.92 -3.82
N GLY A 149 11.15 -10.61 -3.89
CA GLY A 149 10.23 -9.61 -3.34
C GLY A 149 8.85 -9.67 -4.00
N TRP A 150 8.78 -9.85 -5.33
CA TRP A 150 7.51 -10.05 -6.03
C TRP A 150 6.80 -11.34 -5.62
N GLU A 151 7.53 -12.44 -5.45
CA GLU A 151 6.96 -13.68 -4.92
C GLU A 151 6.41 -13.50 -3.51
N MET A 152 7.09 -12.74 -2.65
CA MET A 152 6.62 -12.41 -1.30
C MET A 152 5.35 -11.54 -1.31
N LEU A 153 5.25 -10.60 -2.25
CA LEU A 153 4.03 -9.82 -2.50
C LEU A 153 2.92 -10.65 -3.16
N GLY A 154 3.14 -11.96 -3.37
CA GLY A 154 2.15 -12.88 -3.94
C GLY A 154 1.94 -12.71 -5.44
N TRP A 155 2.90 -12.13 -6.18
CA TRP A 155 2.77 -11.89 -7.61
C TRP A 155 2.37 -13.18 -8.37
N PRO A 156 1.35 -13.15 -9.25
CA PRO A 156 0.89 -14.32 -9.98
C PRO A 156 2.01 -14.88 -10.88
N LYS A 157 2.11 -16.22 -10.93
CA LYS A 157 3.05 -16.92 -11.82
C LYS A 157 2.50 -17.05 -13.23
#